data_AF-Q2JSX9-F1
#
_entry.id   AF-Q2JSX9-F1
#
_cell.length_a   1.000
_cell.length_b   1.000
_cell.length_c   1.000
_cell.angle_alpha   90.00
_cell.angle_beta   90.00
_cell.angle_gamma   90.00
#
_symmetry.space_group_name_H-M   'P 1'
#
loop_
_entity.id
_entity.type
_entity.pdbx_description
1 polymer ?
#
loop_
_entity_poly.entity_id
_entity_poly.type
_entity_poly.pdbx_seq_one_letter_code
_entity_poly.pdbx_strand_id
1 'polypeptide(L)'
;MAAKQLKFYWSPQYQIFSCDGAKLEGHGSIQTNPSHDLVHLFIAANGKMPWQPVESREQTCFAEYNAVLLEHLLVNCFNAAALGSMAPEQIVPEARKFLQWFVSEHYAPFPVSEEEAFRRFAEHLDIERMVRLFPYFYSLRAWECFSPTYRNEVYDLEFTSEDDPVKEAPEWAADPNILETQELVRQKLAEAVAEARSIRPRPEPVLASPLFNPSAKTKQKKAGLGFKPIPTC
;
A
#
# COMPACT_ATOMS: atom_id res chain seq x y z
N MET A 1 -7.34 -5.34 -19.52
CA MET A 1 -8.06 -4.26 -18.83
C MET A 1 -7.68 -2.94 -19.50
N ALA A 2 -8.51 -1.92 -19.46
CA ALA A 2 -8.11 -0.60 -19.97
C ALA A 2 -6.94 -0.04 -19.15
N ALA A 3 -6.07 0.75 -19.78
CA ALA A 3 -4.99 1.43 -19.08
C ALA A 3 -5.58 2.44 -18.09
N LYS A 4 -5.08 2.42 -16.84
CA LYS A 4 -5.50 3.34 -15.79
C LYS A 4 -4.79 4.67 -15.96
N GLN A 5 -5.49 5.77 -15.77
CA GLN A 5 -4.92 7.12 -15.80
C GLN A 5 -4.49 7.50 -14.38
N LEU A 6 -3.20 7.81 -14.21
CA LEU A 6 -2.59 8.09 -12.91
C LEU A 6 -2.05 9.51 -12.92
N LYS A 7 -2.33 10.24 -11.85
CA LYS A 7 -1.78 11.59 -11.64
C LYS A 7 -1.20 11.68 -10.25
N PHE A 8 -0.01 12.26 -10.17
CA PHE A 8 0.76 12.47 -8.96
C PHE A 8 1.20 13.92 -8.90
N TYR A 9 0.79 14.62 -7.86
CA TYR A 9 1.32 15.93 -7.53
C TYR A 9 1.77 15.90 -6.08
N TRP A 10 2.99 16.34 -5.82
CA TRP A 10 3.53 16.43 -4.48
C TRP A 10 4.27 17.74 -4.29
N SER A 11 3.92 18.46 -3.24
CA SER A 11 4.65 19.59 -2.71
C SER A 11 4.64 19.54 -1.19
N PRO A 12 5.45 20.37 -0.51
CA PRO A 12 5.56 20.29 0.93
C PRO A 12 4.29 20.77 1.66
N GLN A 13 3.38 21.44 0.96
CA GLN A 13 2.12 21.96 1.49
C GLN A 13 0.86 21.33 0.87
N TYR A 14 1.02 20.48 -0.13
CA TYR A 14 -0.09 19.93 -0.89
C TYR A 14 0.31 18.65 -1.62
N GLN A 15 -0.54 17.64 -1.54
CA GLN A 15 -0.37 16.41 -2.32
C GLN A 15 -1.70 16.02 -2.99
N ILE A 16 -1.60 15.47 -4.19
CA ILE A 16 -2.69 14.76 -4.87
C ILE A 16 -2.12 13.48 -5.43
N PHE A 17 -2.82 12.38 -5.23
CA PHE A 17 -2.65 11.21 -6.09
C PHE A 17 -4.01 10.66 -6.49
N SER A 18 -4.17 10.39 -7.79
CA SER A 18 -5.45 9.96 -8.36
C SER A 18 -5.30 8.85 -9.39
N CYS A 19 -6.32 8.00 -9.47
CA CYS A 19 -6.46 6.93 -10.44
C CYS A 19 -7.87 6.94 -11.02
N ASP A 20 -8.01 7.06 -12.35
CA ASP A 20 -9.29 7.04 -13.08
C ASP A 20 -10.37 7.98 -12.48
N GLY A 21 -9.95 9.13 -11.96
CA GLY A 21 -10.83 10.14 -11.36
C GLY A 21 -11.09 9.98 -9.85
N ALA A 22 -10.80 8.82 -9.26
CA ALA A 22 -10.73 8.70 -7.80
C ALA A 22 -9.46 9.38 -7.30
N LYS A 23 -9.56 10.26 -6.31
CA LYS A 23 -8.44 11.09 -5.83
C LYS A 23 -8.35 11.12 -4.31
N LEU A 24 -7.12 11.17 -3.82
CA LEU A 24 -6.78 11.58 -2.46
C LEU A 24 -6.05 12.92 -2.51
N GLU A 25 -6.44 13.82 -1.61
CA GLU A 25 -5.84 15.15 -1.48
C GLU A 25 -5.43 15.37 -0.03
N GLY A 26 -4.19 15.83 0.16
CA GLY A 26 -3.66 16.26 1.44
C GLY A 26 -3.31 17.74 1.40
N HIS A 27 -3.64 18.48 2.45
CA HIS A 27 -3.38 19.91 2.57
C HIS A 27 -2.56 20.22 3.82
N GLY A 28 -1.73 21.25 3.75
CA GLY A 28 -0.85 21.64 4.85
C GLY A 28 0.47 20.87 4.81
N SER A 29 1.21 20.88 5.92
CA SER A 29 2.55 20.29 5.98
C SER A 29 2.52 18.77 5.70
N ILE A 30 2.95 18.35 4.52
CA ILE A 30 2.93 16.96 4.08
C ILE A 30 4.06 16.18 4.75
N GLN A 31 3.72 15.12 5.48
CA GLN A 31 4.67 14.35 6.28
C GLN A 31 5.27 13.16 5.51
N THR A 32 4.50 12.57 4.60
CA THR A 32 4.95 11.43 3.77
C THR A 32 6.07 11.86 2.82
N ASN A 33 6.90 10.89 2.43
CA ASN A 33 7.83 11.09 1.33
C ASN A 33 7.06 10.96 0.01
N PRO A 34 7.43 11.69 -1.05
CA PRO A 34 6.77 11.54 -2.34
C PRO A 34 6.91 10.11 -2.92
N SER A 35 7.99 9.39 -2.65
CA SER A 35 8.14 7.97 -3.06
C SER A 35 7.05 7.07 -2.45
N HIS A 36 6.66 7.30 -1.20
CA HIS A 36 5.57 6.57 -0.55
C HIS A 36 4.23 6.80 -1.27
N ASP A 37 3.89 8.07 -1.52
CA ASP A 37 2.63 8.44 -2.17
C ASP A 37 2.56 7.92 -3.62
N LEU A 38 3.71 7.88 -4.32
CA LEU A 38 3.82 7.26 -5.64
C LEU A 38 3.52 5.76 -5.60
N VAL A 39 3.91 5.06 -4.52
CA VAL A 39 3.63 3.63 -4.38
C VAL A 39 2.12 3.36 -4.26
N HIS A 40 1.34 4.24 -3.63
CA HIS A 40 -0.13 4.14 -3.69
C HIS A 40 -0.65 4.13 -5.13
N LEU A 41 -0.07 4.93 -6.03
CA LEU A 41 -0.43 4.90 -7.44
C LEU A 41 0.01 3.62 -8.15
N PHE A 42 1.12 3.01 -7.75
CA PHE A 42 1.50 1.69 -8.28
C PHE A 42 0.48 0.62 -7.87
N ILE A 43 0.03 0.63 -6.61
CA ILE A 43 -1.05 -0.25 -6.15
C ILE A 43 -2.36 0.05 -6.90
N ALA A 44 -2.66 1.31 -7.19
CA ALA A 44 -3.80 1.71 -8.01
C ALA A 44 -3.69 1.15 -9.44
N ALA A 45 -2.51 1.26 -10.06
CA ALA A 45 -2.18 0.75 -11.39
C ALA A 45 -2.34 -0.78 -11.48
N ASN A 46 -2.07 -1.50 -10.39
CA ASN A 46 -2.33 -2.94 -10.29
C ASN A 46 -3.83 -3.28 -10.44
N GLY A 47 -4.71 -2.43 -9.91
CA GLY A 47 -6.16 -2.48 -10.13
C GLY A 47 -6.95 -3.55 -9.35
N LYS A 48 -6.27 -4.47 -8.66
CA LYS A 48 -6.90 -5.53 -7.85
C LYS A 48 -6.68 -5.39 -6.35
N MET A 49 -6.07 -4.28 -5.91
CA MET A 49 -5.68 -4.06 -4.52
C MET A 49 -6.25 -2.75 -4.01
N PRO A 50 -6.70 -2.67 -2.74
CA PRO A 50 -6.98 -1.40 -2.08
C PRO A 50 -5.72 -0.53 -2.14
N TRP A 51 -5.89 0.69 -2.62
CA TRP A 51 -4.78 1.65 -2.80
C TRP A 51 -5.07 3.00 -2.15
N GLN A 52 -6.34 3.36 -1.96
CA GLN A 52 -6.74 4.63 -1.37
C GLN A 52 -7.24 4.41 0.07
N PRO A 53 -6.74 5.15 1.07
CA PRO A 53 -7.21 5.08 2.45
C PRO A 53 -8.52 5.86 2.63
N VAL A 54 -9.61 5.40 2.02
CA VAL A 54 -10.97 5.95 2.19
C VAL A 54 -11.98 4.82 2.41
N GLU A 55 -13.20 5.15 2.82
CA GLU A 55 -14.36 4.25 3.03
C GLU A 55 -14.43 3.46 4.35
N SER A 56 -13.37 2.78 4.80
CA SER A 56 -13.42 2.02 6.06
C SER A 56 -12.05 1.79 6.68
N ARG A 57 -12.00 1.56 8.01
CA ARG A 57 -10.75 1.22 8.71
C ARG A 57 -10.05 0.03 8.06
N GLU A 58 -10.79 -1.00 7.67
CA GLU A 58 -10.22 -2.18 7.02
C GLU A 58 -9.58 -1.83 5.68
N GLN A 59 -10.27 -1.08 4.82
CA GLN A 59 -9.71 -0.65 3.54
C GLN A 59 -8.49 0.25 3.74
N THR A 60 -8.52 1.20 4.69
CA THR A 60 -7.35 2.02 5.05
C THR A 60 -6.18 1.13 5.47
N CYS A 61 -6.40 0.18 6.38
CA CYS A 61 -5.36 -0.74 6.82
C CYS A 61 -4.72 -1.51 5.66
N PHE A 62 -5.52 -2.02 4.72
CA PHE A 62 -4.98 -2.74 3.56
C PHE A 62 -4.33 -1.83 2.52
N ALA A 63 -4.88 -0.63 2.27
CA ALA A 63 -4.28 0.34 1.36
C ALA A 63 -2.87 0.74 1.82
N GLU A 64 -2.74 1.09 3.10
CA GLU A 64 -1.47 1.44 3.73
C GLU A 64 -0.51 0.25 3.78
N TYR A 65 -1.00 -0.95 4.16
CA TYR A 65 -0.18 -2.15 4.16
C TYR A 65 0.41 -2.47 2.78
N ASN A 66 -0.43 -2.42 1.72
CA ASN A 66 0.02 -2.70 0.36
C ASN A 66 1.07 -1.68 -0.10
N ALA A 67 0.86 -0.40 0.20
CA ALA A 67 1.80 0.66 -0.15
C ALA A 67 3.12 0.50 0.60
N VAL A 68 3.07 0.34 1.92
CA VAL A 68 4.26 0.17 2.77
C VAL A 68 5.05 -1.07 2.41
N LEU A 69 4.39 -2.20 2.12
CA LEU A 69 5.07 -3.43 1.71
C LEU A 69 5.83 -3.23 0.41
N LEU A 70 5.15 -2.71 -0.62
CA LEU A 70 5.77 -2.47 -1.90
C LEU A 70 6.90 -1.45 -1.78
N GLU A 71 6.67 -0.34 -1.08
CA GLU A 71 7.69 0.69 -0.80
C GLU A 71 8.94 0.06 -0.17
N HIS A 72 8.79 -0.74 0.89
CA HIS A 72 9.94 -1.35 1.56
C HIS A 72 10.71 -2.30 0.64
N LEU A 73 10.03 -3.10 -0.18
CA LEU A 73 10.70 -3.95 -1.17
C LEU A 73 11.47 -3.11 -2.20
N LEU A 74 10.86 -2.04 -2.71
CA LEU A 74 11.50 -1.17 -3.71
C LEU A 74 12.67 -0.37 -3.12
N VAL A 75 12.51 0.21 -1.91
CA VAL A 75 13.58 0.89 -1.17
C VAL A 75 14.74 -0.06 -0.91
N ASN A 76 14.46 -1.29 -0.46
CA ASN A 76 15.51 -2.27 -0.18
C ASN A 76 16.24 -2.71 -1.46
N CYS A 77 15.54 -2.86 -2.59
CA CYS A 77 16.18 -3.09 -3.89
C CYS A 77 17.07 -1.90 -4.29
N PHE A 78 16.58 -0.66 -4.15
CA PHE A 78 17.36 0.55 -4.42
C PHE A 78 18.61 0.62 -3.54
N ASN A 79 18.47 0.37 -2.24
CA ASN A 79 19.58 0.36 -1.29
C ASN A 79 20.63 -0.70 -1.65
N ALA A 80 20.20 -1.88 -2.10
CA ALA A 80 21.10 -2.95 -2.48
C ALA A 80 21.84 -2.66 -3.80
N ALA A 81 21.12 -2.29 -4.85
CA ALA A 81 21.69 -2.14 -6.19
C ALA A 81 22.32 -0.76 -6.44
N ALA A 82 21.62 0.33 -6.11
CA ALA A 82 22.09 1.68 -6.40
C ALA A 82 23.04 2.25 -5.34
N LEU A 83 22.81 1.92 -4.07
CA LEU A 83 23.64 2.43 -2.96
C LEU A 83 24.69 1.42 -2.46
N GLY A 84 24.56 0.13 -2.78
CA GLY A 84 25.42 -0.92 -2.26
C GLY A 84 25.39 -1.04 -0.73
N SER A 85 24.30 -0.59 -0.07
CA SER A 85 24.20 -0.48 1.38
C SER A 85 23.43 -1.63 2.05
N MET A 86 22.89 -2.56 1.26
CA MET A 86 22.15 -3.73 1.71
C MET A 86 22.51 -4.96 0.87
N ALA A 87 22.60 -6.13 1.50
CA ALA A 87 22.79 -7.38 0.77
C ALA A 87 21.46 -7.86 0.14
N PRO A 88 21.44 -8.33 -1.13
CA PRO A 88 20.21 -8.74 -1.81
C PRO A 88 19.38 -9.80 -1.07
N GLU A 89 20.02 -10.66 -0.28
CA GLU A 89 19.38 -11.73 0.49
C GLU A 89 18.58 -11.19 1.69
N GLN A 90 18.81 -9.94 2.10
CA GLN A 90 18.13 -9.29 3.22
C GLN A 90 16.87 -8.53 2.81
N ILE A 91 16.65 -8.30 1.52
CA ILE A 91 15.59 -7.43 1.00
C ILE A 91 14.19 -7.87 1.46
N VAL A 92 13.83 -9.14 1.23
CA VAL A 92 12.51 -9.67 1.62
C VAL A 92 12.42 -9.88 3.14
N PRO A 93 13.41 -10.48 3.83
CA PRO A 93 13.36 -10.62 5.29
C PRO A 93 13.18 -9.31 6.06
N GLU A 94 13.90 -8.24 5.68
CA GLU A 94 13.76 -6.95 6.37
C GLU A 94 12.41 -6.28 6.07
N ALA A 95 11.87 -6.42 4.85
CA ALA A 95 10.53 -5.96 4.54
C ALA A 95 9.47 -6.70 5.39
N ARG A 96 9.58 -8.02 5.52
CA ARG A 96 8.68 -8.83 6.37
C ARG A 96 8.75 -8.44 7.84
N LYS A 97 9.96 -8.22 8.36
CA LYS A 97 10.17 -7.79 9.74
C LYS A 97 9.50 -6.44 10.02
N PHE A 98 9.62 -5.48 9.10
CA PHE A 98 8.94 -4.20 9.21
C PHE A 98 7.41 -4.37 9.22
N LEU A 99 6.87 -5.19 8.32
CA LEU A 99 5.43 -5.42 8.24
C LEU A 99 4.86 -6.13 9.47
N GLN A 100 5.62 -7.01 10.10
CA GLN A 100 5.22 -7.61 11.35
C GLN A 100 4.96 -6.53 12.41
N TRP A 101 5.91 -5.60 12.58
CA TRP A 101 5.73 -4.44 13.47
C TRP A 101 4.56 -3.55 13.05
N PHE A 102 4.43 -3.28 11.75
CA PHE A 102 3.35 -2.46 11.20
C PHE A 102 1.96 -3.00 11.59
N VAL A 103 1.76 -4.30 11.43
CA VAL A 103 0.50 -4.99 11.74
C VAL A 103 0.28 -5.14 13.25
N SER A 104 1.34 -5.48 14.02
CA SER A 104 1.20 -5.77 15.45
C SER A 104 1.18 -4.54 16.34
N GLU A 105 1.76 -3.43 15.90
CA GLU A 105 1.92 -2.22 16.72
C GLU A 105 1.33 -0.99 16.04
N HIS A 106 1.82 -0.62 14.84
CA HIS A 106 1.50 0.67 14.24
C HIS A 106 0.01 0.82 13.89
N TYR A 107 -0.59 -0.21 13.29
CA TYR A 107 -2.00 -0.22 12.88
C TYR A 107 -2.89 -1.13 13.74
N ALA A 108 -2.43 -1.51 14.95
CA ALA A 108 -3.21 -2.37 15.83
C ALA A 108 -4.56 -1.75 16.25
N PRO A 109 -5.65 -2.54 16.37
CA PRO A 109 -5.78 -3.88 15.81
C PRO A 109 -5.90 -3.83 14.28
N PHE A 110 -5.08 -4.64 13.62
CA PHE A 110 -5.16 -4.86 12.17
C PHE A 110 -6.26 -5.89 11.86
N PRO A 111 -6.95 -5.79 10.70
CA PRO A 111 -8.08 -6.69 10.38
C PRO A 111 -7.74 -8.18 10.32
N VAL A 112 -6.50 -8.52 9.98
CA VAL A 112 -6.00 -9.90 9.81
C VAL A 112 -4.58 -10.06 10.38
N SER A 113 -4.06 -11.29 10.42
CA SER A 113 -2.64 -11.50 10.71
C SER A 113 -1.75 -10.97 9.59
N GLU A 114 -0.51 -10.65 9.91
CA GLU A 114 0.49 -10.22 8.92
C GLU A 114 0.69 -11.28 7.81
N GLU A 115 0.73 -12.57 8.17
CA GLU A 115 0.82 -13.69 7.23
C GLU A 115 -0.32 -13.68 6.18
N GLU A 116 -1.54 -13.36 6.61
CA GLU A 116 -2.70 -13.33 5.72
C GLU A 116 -2.73 -12.06 4.87
N ALA A 117 -2.33 -10.91 5.43
CA ALA A 117 -2.15 -9.68 4.66
C ALA A 117 -1.10 -9.86 3.55
N PHE A 118 0.02 -10.51 3.87
CA PHE A 118 1.09 -10.79 2.90
C PHE A 118 0.63 -11.73 1.79
N ARG A 119 -0.14 -12.76 2.13
CA ARG A 119 -0.77 -13.66 1.16
C ARG A 119 -1.69 -12.91 0.19
N ARG A 120 -2.57 -12.04 0.71
CA ARG A 120 -3.53 -11.26 -0.11
C ARG A 120 -2.81 -10.31 -1.06
N PHE A 121 -1.75 -9.66 -0.59
CA PHE A 121 -0.89 -8.83 -1.44
C PHE A 121 -0.30 -9.65 -2.60
N ALA A 122 0.33 -10.79 -2.29
CA ALA A 122 0.96 -11.65 -3.29
C ALA A 122 -0.03 -12.29 -4.28
N GLU A 123 -1.27 -12.53 -3.87
CA GLU A 123 -2.33 -13.09 -4.74
C GLU A 123 -2.73 -12.11 -5.86
N HIS A 124 -2.64 -10.80 -5.59
CA HIS A 124 -3.12 -9.77 -6.51
C HIS A 124 -2.02 -8.97 -7.19
N LEU A 125 -0.76 -9.13 -6.79
CA LEU A 125 0.39 -8.45 -7.36
C LEU A 125 0.65 -8.84 -8.82
N ASP A 126 0.65 -7.84 -9.70
CA ASP A 126 1.14 -7.91 -11.07
C ASP A 126 2.61 -7.46 -11.11
N ILE A 127 3.51 -8.44 -11.01
CA ILE A 127 4.97 -8.19 -10.94
C ILE A 127 5.45 -7.39 -12.14
N GLU A 128 5.08 -7.77 -13.37
CA GLU A 128 5.60 -7.11 -14.56
C GLU A 128 5.12 -5.66 -14.67
N ARG A 129 3.89 -5.36 -14.24
CA ARG A 129 3.46 -3.96 -14.15
C ARG A 129 4.29 -3.17 -13.13
N MET A 130 4.54 -3.72 -11.94
CA MET A 130 5.35 -3.02 -10.92
C MET A 130 6.78 -2.79 -11.41
N VAL A 131 7.38 -3.80 -12.04
CA VAL A 131 8.73 -3.71 -12.58
C VAL A 131 8.80 -2.68 -13.70
N ARG A 132 7.81 -2.64 -14.59
CA ARG A 132 7.77 -1.65 -15.68
C ARG A 132 7.64 -0.23 -15.16
N LEU A 133 6.83 0.01 -14.14
CA LEU A 133 6.63 1.34 -13.53
C LEU A 133 7.75 1.76 -12.57
N PHE A 134 8.55 0.80 -12.06
CA PHE A 134 9.64 1.01 -11.12
C PHE A 134 10.57 2.20 -11.42
N PRO A 135 10.93 2.52 -12.68
CA PRO A 135 11.78 3.67 -12.97
C PRO A 135 11.26 5.00 -12.40
N TYR A 136 9.94 5.20 -12.32
CA TYR A 136 9.37 6.39 -11.64
C TYR A 136 9.75 6.43 -10.18
N PHE A 137 9.65 5.29 -9.49
CA PHE A 137 10.06 5.17 -8.10
C PHE A 137 11.56 5.39 -7.94
N TYR A 138 12.38 4.77 -8.80
CA TYR A 138 13.82 4.92 -8.74
C TYR A 138 14.25 6.39 -8.84
N SER A 139 13.76 7.11 -9.85
CA SER A 139 14.11 8.52 -10.08
C SER A 139 13.72 9.39 -8.89
N LEU A 140 12.52 9.16 -8.35
CA LEU A 140 12.01 9.90 -7.20
C LEU A 140 12.82 9.58 -5.94
N ARG A 141 13.17 8.31 -5.71
CA ARG A 141 13.96 7.88 -4.57
C ARG A 141 15.40 8.38 -4.64
N ALA A 142 16.02 8.34 -5.82
CA ALA A 142 17.34 8.91 -6.04
C ALA A 142 17.34 10.41 -5.71
N TRP A 143 16.31 11.15 -6.14
CA TRP A 143 16.17 12.56 -5.79
C TRP A 143 16.01 12.77 -4.27
N GLU A 144 15.19 11.98 -3.57
CA GLU A 144 15.08 12.04 -2.10
C GLU A 144 16.41 11.77 -1.38
N CYS A 145 17.24 10.87 -1.91
CA CYS A 145 18.52 10.50 -1.31
C CYS A 145 19.63 11.51 -1.60
N PHE A 146 19.64 12.11 -2.80
CA PHE A 146 20.77 12.90 -3.28
C PHE A 146 20.50 14.41 -3.36
N SER A 147 19.25 14.87 -3.21
CA SER A 147 18.91 16.29 -3.11
C SER A 147 18.60 16.69 -1.67
N PRO A 148 19.47 17.46 -0.97
CA PRO A 148 19.20 17.94 0.38
C PRO A 148 17.94 18.83 0.50
N THR A 149 17.46 19.37 -0.62
CA THR A 149 16.35 20.32 -0.68
C THR A 149 15.05 19.71 -1.18
N TYR A 150 14.99 18.39 -1.41
CA TYR A 150 13.81 17.75 -2.01
C TYR A 150 12.50 18.07 -1.26
N ARG A 151 12.57 18.24 0.06
CA ARG A 151 11.43 18.62 0.92
C ARG A 151 10.90 20.04 0.71
N ASN A 152 11.53 20.87 -0.12
CA ASN A 152 11.08 22.22 -0.47
C ASN A 152 10.66 22.34 -1.95
N GLU A 153 10.71 21.24 -2.69
CA GLU A 153 10.51 21.20 -4.13
C GLU A 153 9.14 20.60 -4.48
N VAL A 154 8.80 20.64 -5.77
CA VAL A 154 7.52 20.15 -6.31
C VAL A 154 7.80 19.03 -7.30
N TYR A 155 6.96 18.00 -7.26
CA TYR A 155 7.01 16.89 -8.19
C TYR A 155 5.62 16.66 -8.78
N ASP A 156 5.54 16.60 -10.11
CA ASP A 156 4.29 16.48 -10.86
C ASP A 156 4.49 15.44 -11.97
N LEU A 157 3.69 14.38 -11.96
CA LEU A 157 3.69 13.33 -12.97
C LEU A 157 2.26 13.00 -13.39
N GLU A 158 2.11 12.74 -14.68
CA GLU A 158 0.94 12.09 -15.26
C GLU A 158 1.43 10.91 -16.09
N PHE A 159 0.88 9.73 -15.83
CA PHE A 159 1.31 8.48 -16.46
C PHE A 159 0.15 7.47 -16.49
N THR A 160 0.29 6.39 -17.25
CA THR A 160 -0.69 5.30 -17.28
C THR A 160 -0.15 4.01 -16.68
N SER A 161 -1.06 3.09 -16.34
CA SER A 161 -0.66 1.75 -15.87
C SER A 161 0.12 0.92 -16.91
N GLU A 162 0.18 1.37 -18.16
CA GLU A 162 0.87 0.70 -19.26
C GLU A 162 2.16 1.40 -19.71
N ASP A 163 2.51 2.54 -19.09
CA ASP A 163 3.71 3.31 -19.43
C ASP A 163 4.98 2.50 -19.16
N ASP A 164 6.01 2.78 -19.96
CA ASP A 164 7.33 2.18 -19.87
C ASP A 164 8.40 3.29 -19.89
N PRO A 165 8.76 3.86 -18.73
CA PRO A 165 9.59 5.06 -18.68
C PRO A 165 10.97 4.87 -19.30
N VAL A 166 11.52 3.66 -19.22
CA VAL A 166 12.82 3.32 -19.82
C VAL A 166 12.73 3.35 -21.35
N LYS A 167 11.61 2.92 -21.94
CA LYS A 167 11.42 2.99 -23.40
C LYS A 167 11.09 4.40 -23.87
N GLU A 168 10.38 5.16 -23.06
CA GLU A 168 9.83 6.46 -23.44
C GLU A 168 10.83 7.61 -23.22
N ALA A 169 11.78 7.48 -22.29
CA ALA A 169 12.77 8.51 -21.96
C ALA A 169 14.22 7.97 -22.04
N PRO A 170 15.00 8.33 -23.09
CA PRO A 170 16.39 7.90 -23.25
C PRO A 170 17.30 8.28 -22.07
N GLU A 171 17.05 9.41 -21.43
CA GLU A 171 17.76 9.89 -20.24
C GLU A 171 17.60 8.99 -19.01
N TRP A 172 16.47 8.28 -18.88
CA TRP A 172 16.22 7.36 -17.76
C TRP A 172 16.79 5.98 -18.07
N ALA A 173 16.81 5.57 -19.33
CA ALA A 173 17.53 4.38 -19.76
C ALA A 173 19.07 4.53 -19.68
N ALA A 174 19.58 5.75 -19.53
CA ALA A 174 21.02 6.03 -19.52
C ALA A 174 21.69 5.74 -18.18
N ASP A 175 20.95 5.60 -17.08
CA ASP A 175 21.52 5.14 -15.80
C ASP A 175 21.54 3.60 -15.76
N PRO A 176 22.71 2.95 -15.86
CA PRO A 176 22.80 1.49 -15.83
C PRO A 176 22.26 0.89 -14.53
N ASN A 177 22.28 1.65 -13.43
CA ASN A 177 21.77 1.19 -12.15
C ASN A 177 20.24 1.02 -12.18
N ILE A 178 19.51 1.76 -13.04
CA ILE A 178 18.05 1.60 -13.15
C ILE A 178 17.70 0.21 -13.66
N LEU A 179 18.38 -0.26 -14.71
CA LEU A 179 18.10 -1.56 -15.32
C LEU A 179 18.50 -2.72 -14.39
N GLU A 180 19.65 -2.62 -13.75
CA GLU A 180 20.11 -3.61 -12.77
C GLU A 180 19.17 -3.68 -11.57
N THR A 181 18.76 -2.51 -11.05
CA THR A 181 17.80 -2.45 -9.92
C THR A 181 16.42 -2.96 -10.36
N GLN A 182 15.97 -2.65 -11.57
CA GLN A 182 14.69 -3.13 -12.11
C GLN A 182 14.64 -4.65 -12.20
N GLU A 183 15.74 -5.29 -12.61
CA GLU A 183 15.84 -6.75 -12.62
C GLU A 183 15.88 -7.33 -11.19
N LEU A 184 16.59 -6.68 -10.26
CA LEU A 184 16.56 -7.07 -8.85
C LEU A 184 15.14 -6.97 -8.27
N VAL A 185 14.39 -5.92 -8.61
CA VAL A 185 12.97 -5.75 -8.22
C VAL A 185 12.14 -6.92 -8.74
N ARG A 186 12.29 -7.31 -10.01
CA ARG A 186 11.59 -8.47 -10.58
C ARG A 186 11.86 -9.73 -9.76
N GLN A 187 13.12 -10.01 -9.48
CA GLN A 187 13.53 -11.19 -8.71
C GLN A 187 12.94 -11.17 -7.29
N LYS A 188 13.00 -10.03 -6.61
CA LYS A 188 12.57 -9.92 -5.20
C LYS A 188 11.06 -9.88 -5.03
N LEU A 189 10.32 -9.32 -5.98
CA LEU A 189 8.87 -9.47 -6.01
C LEU A 189 8.46 -10.92 -6.27
N ALA A 190 9.16 -11.63 -7.17
CA ALA A 190 8.91 -13.06 -7.41
C ALA A 190 9.23 -13.92 -6.17
N GLU A 191 10.33 -13.62 -5.48
CA GLU A 191 10.71 -14.25 -4.22
C GLU A 191 9.64 -14.04 -3.14
N ALA A 192 9.19 -12.80 -2.94
CA ALA A 192 8.12 -12.47 -1.99
C ALA A 192 6.81 -13.21 -2.30
N VAL A 193 6.42 -13.28 -3.58
CA VAL A 193 5.22 -14.03 -4.02
C VAL A 193 5.39 -15.53 -3.77
N ALA A 194 6.58 -16.10 -4.02
CA ALA A 194 6.86 -17.51 -3.75
C ALA A 194 6.80 -17.83 -2.25
N GLU A 195 7.38 -16.96 -1.41
CA GLU A 195 7.32 -17.07 0.04
C GLU A 195 5.87 -17.02 0.54
N ALA A 196 5.08 -16.04 0.08
CA ALA A 196 3.68 -15.89 0.46
C ALA A 196 2.84 -17.14 0.12
N ARG A 197 3.12 -17.78 -1.02
CA ARG A 197 2.43 -19.01 -1.45
C ARG A 197 2.81 -20.24 -0.61
N SER A 198 3.97 -20.22 0.06
CA SER A 198 4.39 -21.29 0.97
C SER A 198 3.64 -21.24 2.32
N ILE A 199 3.06 -20.09 2.66
CA ILE A 199 2.26 -19.90 3.87
C ILE A 199 0.93 -20.64 3.69
N ARG A 200 0.68 -21.64 4.53
CA ARG A 200 -0.60 -22.35 4.52
C ARG A 200 -1.71 -21.43 5.05
N PRO A 201 -2.88 -21.36 4.40
CA PRO A 201 -4.03 -20.68 4.98
C PRO A 201 -4.33 -21.30 6.34
N ARG A 202 -4.36 -20.47 7.40
CA ARG A 202 -4.95 -20.94 8.66
C ARG A 202 -6.45 -21.07 8.41
N PRO A 203 -7.10 -22.17 8.79
CA PRO A 203 -8.55 -22.25 8.71
C PRO A 203 -9.12 -21.08 9.51
N GLU A 204 -10.03 -20.31 8.89
CA GLU A 204 -10.76 -19.28 9.61
C GLU A 204 -11.38 -19.92 10.85
N PRO A 205 -11.28 -19.29 12.04
CA PRO A 205 -12.09 -19.73 13.15
C PRO A 205 -13.54 -19.58 12.70
N VAL A 206 -14.21 -20.71 12.46
CA VAL A 206 -15.65 -20.76 12.28
C VAL A 206 -16.23 -20.08 13.51
N LEU A 207 -16.67 -18.84 13.36
CA LEU A 207 -17.45 -18.17 14.37
C LEU A 207 -18.63 -19.10 14.61
N ALA A 208 -18.60 -19.80 15.76
CA ALA A 208 -19.70 -20.63 16.18
C ALA A 208 -20.94 -19.75 16.11
N SER A 209 -21.83 -20.06 15.17
CA SER A 209 -23.11 -19.39 15.07
C SER A 209 -23.72 -19.37 16.47
N PRO A 210 -24.23 -18.23 16.98
CA PRO A 210 -24.88 -18.23 18.26
C PRO A 210 -26.03 -19.23 18.17
N LEU A 211 -25.94 -20.31 18.95
CA LEU A 211 -27.00 -21.29 19.09
C LEU A 211 -28.27 -20.52 19.42
N PHE A 212 -29.20 -20.53 18.47
CA PHE A 212 -30.58 -20.10 18.66
C PHE A 212 -31.14 -20.88 19.86
N ASN A 213 -31.20 -20.25 21.02
CA ASN A 213 -31.94 -20.77 22.15
C ASN A 213 -33.43 -20.44 21.93
N PRO A 214 -34.32 -21.44 21.72
CA PRO A 214 -35.73 -21.17 21.59
C PRO A 214 -36.32 -20.74 22.94
N SER A 215 -37.00 -19.59 22.89
CA SER A 215 -37.98 -19.03 23.83
C SER A 215 -38.35 -19.87 25.06
N ALA A 216 -37.90 -19.42 26.24
CA ALA A 216 -38.56 -19.73 27.50
C ALA A 216 -39.52 -18.60 27.87
N LYS A 217 -40.81 -18.94 27.91
CA LYS A 217 -41.94 -18.08 28.30
C LYS A 217 -41.73 -17.49 29.69
N THR A 218 -41.84 -16.17 29.83
CA THR A 218 -42.14 -15.56 31.14
C THR A 218 -43.22 -14.50 31.02
N LYS A 219 -44.25 -14.76 31.83
CA LYS A 219 -45.53 -14.09 32.08
C LYS A 219 -45.53 -12.56 32.05
N GLN A 220 -46.62 -12.04 31.49
CA GLN A 220 -47.15 -10.68 31.66
C GLN A 220 -47.13 -10.21 33.14
N LYS A 221 -46.70 -8.97 33.35
CA LYS A 221 -47.27 -8.07 34.37
C LYS A 221 -47.47 -6.68 33.77
N LYS A 222 -48.72 -6.22 33.83
CA LYS A 222 -49.17 -4.85 33.57
C LYS A 222 -48.78 -3.94 34.73
N ALA A 223 -48.26 -2.75 34.41
CA ALA A 223 -48.43 -1.45 35.08
C ALA A 223 -47.50 -0.49 34.30
N GLY A 224 -47.80 0.74 33.94
CA GLY A 224 -48.89 1.67 34.18
C GLY A 224 -48.43 2.99 33.55
N LEU A 225 -49.39 3.76 33.04
CA LEU A 225 -49.29 5.05 32.35
C LEU A 225 -48.21 6.04 32.83
N GLY A 226 -47.61 6.78 31.89
CA GLY A 226 -46.89 8.02 32.18
C GLY A 226 -46.18 8.64 30.97
N PHE A 227 -46.92 9.36 30.12
CA PHE A 227 -46.36 10.30 29.14
C PHE A 227 -45.84 11.57 29.83
N LYS A 228 -44.69 12.12 29.39
CA LYS A 228 -44.55 13.50 28.84
C LYS A 228 -43.09 13.82 28.38
N PRO A 229 -42.88 14.81 27.48
CA PRO A 229 -41.68 14.99 26.65
C PRO A 229 -40.69 16.11 27.11
N ILE A 230 -39.43 15.99 26.62
CA ILE A 230 -38.31 16.92 26.25
C ILE A 230 -38.20 18.33 26.93
N PRO A 231 -36.97 18.86 27.16
CA PRO A 231 -36.32 19.70 26.13
C PRO A 231 -34.80 19.50 25.95
N THR A 232 -34.39 19.86 24.74
CA THR A 232 -33.03 20.08 24.22
C THR A 232 -32.26 21.18 24.94
N CYS A 233 -30.94 21.01 25.04
CA CYS A 233 -29.93 22.06 24.96
C CYS A 233 -28.87 21.61 23.95
#